data_AF-A0A958XNG4-F1
#
_entry.id   AF-A0A958XNG4-F1
#
_cell.length_a   1.000
_cell.length_b   1.000
_cell.length_c   1.000
_cell.angle_alpha   90.00
_cell.angle_beta   90.00
_cell.angle_gamma   90.00
#
_symmetry.space_group_name_H-M   'P 1'
#
loop_
_entity.id
_entity.type
_entity.pdbx_description
1 polymer ?
#
loop_
_entity_poly.entity_id
_entity_poly.type
_entity_poly.pdbx_seq_one_letter_code
_entity_poly.pdbx_strand_id
1 'polypeptide(L)'
;DLNGDGTVDEIVFVASLQPAEEKAVQIESLKEGEALPNFKKRTQAELSYKVGGQWEEREYQGGTFKNTTYLRVPPEHTDHSWFIRYEGPGWESDKVGYRFYLDWRNATDIFGKKTGEMVLQDVGQTGFDSYHEPSDWGMDILKVGESLGIGALGFWTGDAALRVETTDSIICSIPLNGPIQSSVKTIYYGWNTGP
;
A
#
# COMPACT_ATOMS: atom_id res chain seq x y z
N ASP A 1 9.82 -5.58 -13.18
CA ASP A 1 8.90 -4.88 -14.08
C ASP A 1 8.67 -3.44 -13.62
N LEU A 2 9.69 -2.60 -13.79
CA LEU A 2 9.67 -1.17 -13.53
C LEU A 2 8.97 -0.39 -14.65
N ASN A 3 8.87 -0.97 -15.84
CA ASN A 3 8.31 -0.34 -17.03
C ASN A 3 6.95 -0.93 -17.47
N GLY A 4 6.48 -2.01 -16.84
CA GLY A 4 5.21 -2.68 -17.11
C GLY A 4 5.23 -3.64 -18.31
N ASP A 5 6.40 -4.12 -18.75
CA ASP A 5 6.55 -4.99 -19.93
C ASP A 5 6.50 -6.49 -19.64
N GLY A 6 6.36 -6.88 -18.38
CA GLY A 6 6.32 -8.27 -17.92
C GLY A 6 7.70 -8.95 -17.81
N THR A 7 8.79 -8.22 -17.99
CA THR A 7 10.17 -8.72 -17.79
C THR A 7 10.78 -8.27 -16.46
N VAL A 8 11.77 -9.04 -16.01
CA VAL A 8 12.50 -8.75 -14.76
C VAL A 8 13.63 -7.78 -15.08
N ASP A 9 13.50 -6.54 -14.61
CA ASP A 9 14.53 -5.51 -14.82
C ASP A 9 15.67 -5.56 -13.80
N GLU A 10 15.42 -6.12 -12.62
CA GLU A 10 16.32 -5.99 -11.48
C GLU A 10 16.43 -7.27 -10.66
N ILE A 11 17.61 -7.47 -10.08
CA ILE A 11 17.87 -8.46 -9.03
C ILE A 11 18.13 -7.69 -7.74
N VAL A 12 17.31 -7.96 -6.73
CA VAL A 12 17.46 -7.37 -5.39
C VAL A 12 17.84 -8.47 -4.42
N PHE A 13 18.76 -8.18 -3.50
CA PHE A 13 19.11 -9.06 -2.38
C PHE A 13 19.42 -8.24 -1.14
N VAL A 14 19.34 -8.88 0.04
CA VAL A 14 19.69 -8.26 1.32
C VAL A 14 20.99 -8.89 1.81
N ALA A 15 21.98 -8.06 2.13
CA ALA A 15 23.22 -8.49 2.76
C ALA A 15 23.45 -7.73 4.06
N SER A 16 23.73 -8.46 5.14
CA SER A 16 24.25 -7.89 6.38
C SER A 16 25.77 -7.82 6.29
N LEU A 17 26.34 -6.68 6.70
CA LEU A 17 27.78 -6.42 6.73
C LEU A 17 28.16 -5.92 8.13
N GLN A 18 29.25 -6.45 8.68
CA GLN A 18 29.92 -5.91 9.86
C GLN A 18 30.81 -4.71 9.49
N PRO A 19 31.24 -3.88 10.46
CA PRO A 19 32.19 -2.81 10.19
C PRO A 19 33.44 -3.33 9.47
N ALA A 20 33.75 -2.73 8.33
CA ALA A 20 34.85 -3.12 7.44
C ALA A 20 34.80 -4.56 6.87
N GLU A 21 33.64 -5.22 6.88
CA GLU A 21 33.45 -6.51 6.17
C GLU A 21 33.38 -6.29 4.66
N GLU A 22 34.11 -7.11 3.91
CA GLU A 22 33.94 -7.28 2.46
C GLU A 22 33.22 -8.59 2.17
N LYS A 23 32.23 -8.57 1.27
CA LYS A 23 31.46 -9.75 0.86
C LYS A 23 31.37 -9.83 -0.65
N ALA A 24 31.85 -10.93 -1.21
CA ALA A 24 31.64 -11.25 -2.62
C ALA A 24 30.26 -11.89 -2.81
N VAL A 25 29.49 -11.37 -3.76
CA VAL A 25 28.17 -11.89 -4.14
C VAL A 25 28.28 -12.46 -5.54
N GLN A 26 27.82 -13.70 -5.72
CA GLN A 26 27.74 -14.34 -7.03
C GLN A 26 26.26 -14.59 -7.34
N ILE A 27 25.87 -14.23 -8.56
CA ILE A 27 24.53 -14.44 -9.09
C ILE A 27 24.64 -15.59 -10.08
N GLU A 28 23.98 -16.69 -9.79
CA GLU A 28 23.97 -17.89 -10.63
C GLU A 28 22.59 -18.09 -11.24
N SER A 29 22.57 -18.50 -12.51
CA SER A 29 21.33 -18.94 -13.15
C SER A 29 20.95 -20.33 -12.67
N LEU A 30 19.66 -20.55 -12.44
CA LEU A 30 19.13 -21.88 -12.15
C LEU A 30 19.38 -22.83 -13.33
N LYS A 31 19.66 -24.10 -13.01
CA LYS A 31 19.72 -25.14 -14.04
C LYS A 31 18.30 -25.44 -14.55
N GLU A 32 18.23 -26.00 -15.75
CA GLU A 32 16.95 -26.47 -16.30
C GLU A 32 16.29 -27.48 -15.35
N GLY A 33 15.03 -27.22 -14.97
CA GLY A 33 14.26 -28.04 -14.03
C GLY A 33 14.52 -27.74 -12.55
N GLU A 34 15.42 -26.83 -12.21
CA GLU A 34 15.65 -26.40 -10.83
C GLU A 34 14.59 -25.38 -10.40
N ALA A 35 14.02 -25.57 -9.21
CA ALA A 35 13.05 -24.65 -8.65
C ALA A 35 13.72 -23.43 -8.03
N LEU A 36 13.05 -22.26 -8.09
CA LEU A 36 13.48 -21.09 -7.35
C LEU A 36 13.55 -21.41 -5.84
N PRO A 37 14.63 -20.99 -5.14
CA PRO A 37 14.67 -21.08 -3.69
C PRO A 37 13.48 -20.36 -3.06
N ASN A 38 12.99 -20.89 -1.93
CA ASN A 38 11.98 -20.19 -1.16
C ASN A 38 12.61 -18.99 -0.43
N PHE A 39 12.33 -17.78 -0.90
CA PHE A 39 12.79 -16.56 -0.26
C PHE A 39 11.79 -16.12 0.81
N LYS A 40 12.26 -15.93 2.05
CA LYS A 40 11.43 -15.42 3.13
C LYS A 40 10.83 -14.07 2.73
N LYS A 41 9.50 -13.97 2.79
CA LYS A 41 8.78 -12.71 2.60
C LYS A 41 9.03 -11.80 3.80
N ARG A 42 9.54 -10.61 3.53
CA ARG A 42 9.84 -9.52 4.46
C ARG A 42 9.15 -8.22 4.05
N THR A 43 8.48 -8.21 2.90
CA THR A 43 7.62 -7.11 2.45
C THR A 43 6.32 -7.64 1.90
N GLN A 44 5.26 -6.84 2.03
CA GLN A 44 3.99 -7.13 1.40
C GLN A 44 3.28 -5.84 0.99
N ALA A 45 2.62 -5.86 -0.15
CA ALA A 45 1.64 -4.84 -0.53
C ALA A 45 0.28 -5.52 -0.68
N GLU A 46 -0.78 -4.80 -0.35
CA GLU A 46 -2.15 -5.31 -0.44
C GLU A 46 -3.12 -4.18 -0.77
N LEU A 47 -4.20 -4.54 -1.45
CA LEU A 47 -5.31 -3.68 -1.81
C LEU A 47 -6.56 -4.56 -1.77
N SER A 48 -7.63 -4.07 -1.17
CA SER A 48 -8.86 -4.84 -1.04
C SER A 48 -10.07 -3.94 -1.00
N TYR A 49 -11.18 -4.45 -1.52
CA TYR A 49 -12.46 -3.77 -1.53
C TYR A 49 -13.58 -4.75 -1.23
N LYS A 50 -14.73 -4.25 -0.75
CA LYS A 50 -15.88 -5.09 -0.46
C LYS A 50 -16.59 -5.55 -1.74
N VAL A 51 -17.02 -6.80 -1.76
CA VAL A 51 -17.88 -7.40 -2.80
C VAL A 51 -19.17 -7.92 -2.19
N GLY A 52 -20.26 -7.94 -2.97
CA GLY A 52 -21.56 -8.49 -2.55
C GLY A 52 -22.33 -7.63 -1.53
N GLY A 53 -21.97 -6.35 -1.41
CA GLY A 53 -22.74 -5.34 -0.68
C GLY A 53 -23.39 -4.35 -1.63
N GLN A 54 -23.81 -3.19 -1.12
CA GLN A 54 -24.43 -2.14 -1.91
C GLN A 54 -24.10 -0.75 -1.37
N TRP A 55 -24.11 0.25 -2.25
CA TRP A 55 -24.01 1.65 -1.85
C TRP A 55 -25.34 2.15 -1.30
N GLU A 56 -25.31 2.71 -0.10
CA GLU A 56 -26.40 3.44 0.53
C GLU A 56 -25.88 4.85 0.84
N GLU A 57 -26.34 5.83 0.06
CA GLU A 57 -25.79 7.19 0.06
C GLU A 57 -24.26 7.19 -0.20
N ARG A 58 -23.46 7.48 0.82
CA ARG A 58 -21.99 7.54 0.75
C ARG A 58 -21.28 6.31 1.34
N GLU A 59 -22.03 5.35 1.87
CA GLU A 59 -21.49 4.19 2.58
C GLU A 59 -21.76 2.88 1.84
N TYR A 60 -20.81 1.96 1.90
CA TYR A 60 -20.96 0.62 1.33
C TYR A 60 -21.36 -0.40 2.41
N GLN A 61 -22.63 -0.79 2.38
CA GLN A 61 -23.26 -1.66 3.36
C GLN A 61 -23.16 -3.13 2.99
N GLY A 62 -22.98 -3.99 3.99
CA GLY A 62 -22.82 -5.43 3.81
C GLY A 62 -21.51 -5.83 3.12
N GLY A 63 -21.52 -6.99 2.46
CA GLY A 63 -20.40 -7.52 1.69
C GLY A 63 -19.22 -8.05 2.51
N THR A 64 -18.21 -8.54 1.80
CA THR A 64 -16.95 -9.03 2.38
C THR A 64 -15.75 -8.50 1.60
N PHE A 65 -14.63 -8.27 2.29
CA PHE A 65 -13.41 -7.82 1.63
C PHE A 65 -12.82 -8.90 0.72
N LYS A 66 -12.35 -8.47 -0.45
CA LYS A 66 -11.62 -9.28 -1.40
C LYS A 66 -10.33 -8.56 -1.79
N ASN A 67 -9.19 -9.24 -1.65
CA ASN A 67 -7.92 -8.72 -2.15
C ASN A 67 -7.89 -8.67 -3.67
N THR A 68 -7.26 -7.63 -4.20
CA THR A 68 -7.06 -7.38 -5.63
C THR A 68 -5.68 -6.76 -5.84
N THR A 69 -5.15 -6.86 -7.05
CA THR A 69 -3.92 -6.15 -7.47
C THR A 69 -4.21 -4.90 -8.27
N TYR A 70 -5.50 -4.62 -8.55
CA TYR A 70 -5.93 -3.48 -9.34
C TYR A 70 -7.31 -3.01 -8.88
N LEU A 71 -7.49 -1.69 -8.78
CA LEU A 71 -8.75 -1.03 -8.53
C LEU A 71 -8.79 0.30 -9.29
N ARG A 72 -9.84 0.49 -10.09
CA ARG A 72 -10.29 1.84 -10.45
C ARG A 72 -11.20 2.29 -9.31
N VAL A 73 -10.79 3.32 -8.58
CA VAL A 73 -11.52 3.80 -7.41
C VAL A 73 -12.89 4.32 -7.86
N PRO A 74 -14.00 3.83 -7.28
CA PRO A 74 -15.32 4.31 -7.64
C PRO A 74 -15.50 5.76 -7.19
N PRO A 75 -16.22 6.61 -7.95
CA PRO A 75 -16.42 8.01 -7.60
C PRO A 75 -17.17 8.20 -6.26
N GLU A 76 -17.91 7.20 -5.81
CA GLU A 76 -18.59 7.18 -4.51
C GLU A 76 -17.62 6.99 -3.33
N HIS A 77 -16.38 6.53 -3.57
CA HIS A 77 -15.40 6.35 -2.50
C HIS A 77 -14.94 7.70 -1.94
N THR A 78 -14.99 7.79 -0.61
CA THR A 78 -14.56 8.93 0.19
C THR A 78 -14.21 8.42 1.59
N ASP A 79 -13.83 9.32 2.49
CA ASP A 79 -13.69 9.02 3.90
C ASP A 79 -14.95 8.36 4.46
N HIS A 80 -14.72 7.29 5.23
CA HIS A 80 -15.70 6.41 5.85
C HIS A 80 -16.74 5.84 4.87
N SER A 81 -16.39 5.63 3.61
CA SER A 81 -17.29 4.96 2.66
C SER A 81 -17.38 3.44 2.86
N TRP A 82 -16.51 2.88 3.71
CA TRP A 82 -16.43 1.46 4.09
C TRP A 82 -16.20 0.47 2.94
N PHE A 83 -15.84 0.98 1.76
CA PHE A 83 -15.69 0.20 0.54
C PHE A 83 -14.29 -0.40 0.40
N ILE A 84 -13.25 0.42 0.55
CA ILE A 84 -11.85 0.02 0.49
C ILE A 84 -11.33 -0.16 1.91
N ARG A 85 -10.61 -1.26 2.17
CA ARG A 85 -10.09 -1.55 3.51
C ARG A 85 -9.11 -0.47 3.96
N TYR A 86 -9.27 0.01 5.20
CA TYR A 86 -8.57 1.17 5.78
C TYR A 86 -8.44 2.37 4.81
N GLU A 87 -9.36 2.45 3.83
CA GLU A 87 -9.53 3.56 2.88
C GLU A 87 -8.43 3.68 1.81
N GLY A 88 -7.70 2.59 1.54
CA GLY A 88 -6.71 2.56 0.46
C GLY A 88 -5.90 1.27 0.35
N PRO A 89 -4.74 1.29 -0.34
CA PRO A 89 -3.76 0.22 -0.31
C PRO A 89 -2.87 0.32 0.93
N GLY A 90 -2.33 -0.82 1.32
CA GLY A 90 -1.39 -0.95 2.43
C GLY A 90 -0.13 -1.65 1.98
N TRP A 91 1.00 -1.28 2.58
CA TRP A 91 2.24 -2.00 2.39
C TRP A 91 3.03 -2.05 3.68
N GLU A 92 3.80 -3.11 3.85
CA GLU A 92 4.53 -3.37 5.07
C GLU A 92 5.88 -4.02 4.80
N SER A 93 6.71 -3.92 5.83
CA SER A 93 7.93 -4.68 6.02
C SER A 93 7.82 -5.51 7.30
N ASP A 94 8.87 -6.26 7.62
CA ASP A 94 9.01 -6.94 8.92
C ASP A 94 9.31 -5.99 10.09
N LYS A 95 9.15 -4.67 9.89
CA LYS A 95 9.40 -3.60 10.88
C LYS A 95 8.23 -2.64 11.05
N VAL A 96 7.56 -2.27 9.96
CA VAL A 96 6.56 -1.20 9.94
C VAL A 96 5.56 -1.45 8.80
N GLY A 97 4.32 -1.01 8.98
CA GLY A 97 3.30 -0.98 7.94
C GLY A 97 2.88 0.46 7.61
N TYR A 98 2.26 0.63 6.45
CA TYR A 98 1.75 1.89 5.97
C TYR A 98 0.42 1.66 5.26
N ARG A 99 -0.41 2.71 5.21
CA ARG A 99 -1.52 2.84 4.25
C ARG A 99 -1.37 4.15 3.49
N PHE A 100 -2.02 4.23 2.35
CA PHE A 100 -2.16 5.48 1.61
C PHE A 100 -3.62 5.73 1.26
N TYR A 101 -4.16 6.90 1.57
CA TYR A 101 -5.57 7.21 1.30
C TYR A 101 -5.86 7.36 -0.20
N LEU A 102 -6.90 6.68 -0.69
CA LEU A 102 -7.41 6.81 -2.05
C LEU A 102 -8.57 7.80 -2.18
N ASP A 103 -8.64 8.77 -1.28
CA ASP A 103 -9.61 9.86 -1.26
C ASP A 103 -8.91 11.23 -1.15
N TRP A 104 -9.71 12.27 -0.90
CA TRP A 104 -9.28 13.67 -0.82
C TRP A 104 -8.17 13.94 0.20
N ARG A 105 -7.96 13.06 1.20
CA ARG A 105 -6.89 13.22 2.18
C ARG A 105 -5.50 13.05 1.57
N ASN A 106 -5.36 12.20 0.55
CA ASN A 106 -4.11 11.96 -0.17
C ASN A 106 -2.86 11.90 0.73
N ALA A 107 -2.90 11.05 1.75
CA ALA A 107 -1.87 11.03 2.78
C ALA A 107 -1.47 9.60 3.15
N THR A 108 -0.28 9.47 3.73
CA THR A 108 0.25 8.18 4.21
C THR A 108 0.21 8.14 5.72
N ASP A 109 -0.40 7.09 6.27
CA ASP A 109 -0.35 6.77 7.70
C ASP A 109 0.57 5.58 7.98
N ILE A 110 0.90 5.40 9.26
CA ILE A 110 1.85 4.41 9.74
C ILE A 110 1.13 3.42 10.65
N PHE A 111 1.28 2.14 10.34
CA PHE A 111 0.95 1.05 11.24
C PHE A 111 2.19 0.65 12.05
N GLY A 112 2.09 0.78 13.37
CA GLY A 112 3.09 0.28 14.30
C GLY A 112 2.94 -1.22 14.45
N LYS A 113 4.02 -1.97 14.22
CA LYS A 113 4.00 -3.44 14.27
C LYS A 113 4.68 -3.97 15.53
N LYS A 114 4.07 -5.00 16.12
CA LYS A 114 4.63 -5.81 17.23
C LYS A 114 5.20 -7.15 16.75
N THR A 115 4.98 -7.48 15.47
CA THR A 115 5.44 -8.72 14.82
C THR A 115 6.25 -8.43 13.55
N GLY A 116 7.15 -9.35 13.21
CA GLY A 116 7.87 -9.34 11.93
C GLY A 116 7.12 -10.03 10.78
N GLU A 117 5.97 -10.65 11.06
CA GLU A 117 5.16 -11.33 10.05
C GLU A 117 4.39 -10.34 9.16
N MET A 118 4.06 -10.73 7.93
CA MET A 118 3.18 -9.93 7.05
C MET A 118 1.74 -10.16 7.45
N VAL A 119 1.03 -9.10 7.82
CA VAL A 119 -0.29 -9.17 8.45
C VAL A 119 -1.35 -8.30 7.78
N LEU A 120 -0.98 -7.30 6.98
CA LEU A 120 -1.93 -6.29 6.49
C LEU A 120 -3.04 -6.91 5.62
N GLN A 121 -2.77 -8.02 4.94
CA GLN A 121 -3.79 -8.76 4.18
C GLN A 121 -4.94 -9.30 5.04
N ASP A 122 -4.70 -9.52 6.33
CA ASP A 122 -5.63 -10.14 7.28
C ASP A 122 -6.18 -9.14 8.32
N VAL A 123 -5.65 -7.92 8.35
CA VAL A 123 -6.12 -6.84 9.22
C VAL A 123 -7.44 -6.28 8.71
N GLY A 124 -8.32 -5.83 9.60
CA GLY A 124 -9.54 -5.10 9.23
C GLY A 124 -10.59 -5.93 8.48
N GLN A 125 -10.54 -7.27 8.58
CA GLN A 125 -11.48 -8.17 7.92
C GLN A 125 -12.89 -8.09 8.53
N THR A 126 -12.97 -7.84 9.84
CA THR A 126 -14.21 -7.62 10.58
C THR A 126 -14.08 -6.36 11.44
N GLY A 127 -15.15 -5.56 11.50
CA GLY A 127 -15.10 -4.24 12.13
C GLY A 127 -14.17 -3.30 11.37
N PHE A 128 -14.75 -2.41 10.55
CA PHE A 128 -14.00 -1.57 9.60
C PHE A 128 -12.82 -0.86 10.27
N ASP A 129 -13.03 -0.31 11.47
CA ASP A 129 -12.04 0.47 12.22
C ASP A 129 -11.22 -0.34 13.24
N SER A 130 -11.29 -1.68 13.22
CA SER A 130 -10.59 -2.53 14.21
C SER A 130 -9.07 -2.34 14.24
N TYR A 131 -8.47 -1.86 13.14
CA TYR A 131 -7.04 -1.56 13.05
C TYR A 131 -6.62 -0.33 13.86
N HIS A 132 -7.57 0.50 14.33
CA HIS A 132 -7.31 1.60 15.27
C HIS A 132 -7.14 1.14 16.71
N GLU A 133 -7.45 -0.12 17.02
CA GLU A 133 -7.35 -0.65 18.37
C GLU A 133 -6.07 -1.48 18.56
N PRO A 134 -5.42 -1.43 19.75
CA PRO A 134 -4.27 -2.25 20.04
C PRO A 134 -4.54 -3.75 19.81
N SER A 135 -3.79 -4.36 18.90
CA SER A 135 -3.86 -5.80 18.62
C SER A 135 -2.49 -6.48 18.83
N ASP A 136 -2.46 -7.81 18.75
CA ASP A 136 -1.22 -8.61 18.87
C ASP A 136 -0.24 -8.32 17.73
N TRP A 137 -0.76 -7.98 16.54
CA TRP A 137 0.06 -7.65 15.39
C TRP A 137 0.60 -6.20 15.45
N GLY A 138 -0.14 -5.29 16.08
CA GLY A 138 0.08 -3.85 15.94
C GLY A 138 -1.20 -3.03 16.00
N MET A 139 -1.14 -1.80 15.50
CA MET A 139 -2.28 -0.91 15.27
C MET A 139 -1.85 0.30 14.41
N ASP A 140 -2.82 1.10 13.98
CA ASP A 140 -2.59 2.47 13.52
C ASP A 140 -2.03 3.35 14.66
N ILE A 141 -0.89 3.98 14.42
CA ILE A 141 -0.18 4.81 15.42
C ILE A 141 -0.03 6.27 14.99
N LEU A 142 -0.53 6.66 13.82
CA LEU A 142 -0.37 8.02 13.32
C LEU A 142 -1.70 8.59 12.85
N LYS A 143 -2.04 9.77 13.38
CA LYS A 143 -3.09 10.62 12.84
C LYS A 143 -2.44 11.76 12.04
N VAL A 144 -2.49 11.69 10.72
CA VAL A 144 -1.83 12.66 9.83
C VAL A 144 -2.40 14.09 9.90
N GLY A 145 -3.68 14.23 10.25
CA GLY A 145 -4.35 15.53 10.38
C GLY A 145 -4.39 16.31 9.06
N GLU A 146 -4.03 17.60 9.11
CA GLU A 146 -3.98 18.50 7.95
C GLU A 146 -2.63 18.50 7.21
N SER A 147 -1.64 17.71 7.66
CA SER A 147 -0.35 17.60 6.97
C SER A 147 -0.44 16.72 5.72
N LEU A 148 0.53 16.78 4.81
CA LEU A 148 0.63 15.83 3.69
C LEU A 148 0.92 14.39 4.17
N GLY A 149 1.43 14.20 5.39
CA GLY A 149 1.96 12.92 5.83
C GLY A 149 3.29 12.58 5.16
N ILE A 150 3.78 11.36 5.44
CA ILE A 150 5.09 10.92 4.94
C ILE A 150 5.01 10.47 3.47
N GLY A 151 5.76 11.14 2.60
CA GLY A 151 5.92 10.72 1.20
C GLY A 151 4.69 10.93 0.30
N ALA A 152 3.66 11.63 0.78
CA ALA A 152 2.54 12.01 -0.09
C ALA A 152 2.92 13.12 -1.06
N LEU A 153 2.19 13.18 -2.18
CA LEU A 153 2.39 14.19 -3.20
C LEU A 153 1.63 15.46 -2.84
N GLY A 154 2.25 16.61 -3.10
CA GLY A 154 1.61 17.90 -2.97
C GLY A 154 2.07 18.85 -4.06
N PHE A 155 1.17 19.75 -4.49
CA PHE A 155 1.50 20.85 -5.36
C PHE A 155 1.85 22.08 -4.53
N TRP A 156 2.98 22.70 -4.80
CA TRP A 156 3.35 23.95 -4.15
C TRP A 156 2.82 25.14 -4.95
N THR A 157 1.91 25.92 -4.36
CA THR A 157 1.32 27.10 -5.02
C THR A 157 2.22 28.34 -4.97
N GLY A 158 3.26 28.32 -4.14
CA GLY A 158 4.04 29.49 -3.74
C GLY A 158 3.88 29.82 -2.26
N ASP A 159 2.66 29.67 -1.73
CA ASP A 159 2.30 30.01 -0.35
C ASP A 159 1.93 28.79 0.50
N ALA A 160 1.41 27.74 -0.13
CA ALA A 160 0.94 26.53 0.55
C ALA A 160 1.18 25.27 -0.30
N ALA A 161 1.22 24.13 0.40
CA ALA A 161 1.18 22.82 -0.24
C ALA A 161 -0.27 22.34 -0.35
N LEU A 162 -0.75 22.11 -1.57
CA LEU A 162 -2.06 21.54 -1.84
C LEU A 162 -1.95 20.02 -2.02
N ARG A 163 -2.90 19.30 -1.43
CA ARG A 163 -3.05 17.84 -1.62
C ARG A 163 -3.57 17.54 -3.02
N VAL A 164 -3.38 16.29 -3.45
CA VAL A 164 -4.08 15.75 -4.62
C VAL A 164 -5.52 15.39 -4.22
N GLU A 165 -6.35 16.41 -4.01
CA GLU A 165 -7.71 16.25 -3.45
C GLU A 165 -8.82 16.17 -4.52
N THR A 166 -8.69 16.92 -5.60
CA THR A 166 -9.69 16.99 -6.68
C THR A 166 -9.11 16.39 -7.95
N THR A 167 -9.66 15.25 -8.37
CA THR A 167 -9.20 14.48 -9.54
C THR A 167 -10.37 13.88 -10.29
N ASP A 168 -10.23 13.68 -11.60
CA ASP A 168 -11.24 13.02 -12.44
C ASP A 168 -11.35 11.52 -12.12
N SER A 169 -10.21 10.87 -11.89
CA SER A 169 -10.19 9.45 -11.54
C SER A 169 -8.87 9.03 -10.89
N ILE A 170 -8.97 7.97 -10.08
CA ILE A 170 -7.86 7.36 -9.38
C ILE A 170 -7.79 5.88 -9.78
N ILE A 171 -6.60 5.44 -10.18
CA ILE A 171 -6.28 4.03 -10.40
C ILE A 171 -5.22 3.62 -9.41
N CYS A 172 -5.45 2.55 -8.66
CA CYS A 172 -4.48 1.95 -7.75
C CYS A 172 -4.15 0.53 -8.20
N SER A 173 -2.88 0.16 -8.19
CA SER A 173 -2.43 -1.20 -8.47
C SER A 173 -1.24 -1.62 -7.61
N ILE A 174 -0.99 -2.92 -7.57
CA ILE A 174 0.17 -3.54 -6.92
C ILE A 174 1.02 -4.17 -8.03
N PRO A 175 1.96 -3.41 -8.62
CA PRO A 175 2.79 -3.95 -9.70
C PRO A 175 3.82 -4.95 -9.19
N LEU A 176 4.22 -4.88 -7.91
CA LEU A 176 5.17 -5.82 -7.31
C LEU A 176 4.77 -6.20 -5.89
N ASN A 177 4.80 -7.49 -5.60
CA ASN A 177 4.58 -8.03 -4.26
C ASN A 177 5.57 -9.16 -3.94
N GLY A 178 6.86 -8.82 -3.96
CA GLY A 178 7.96 -9.77 -3.84
C GLY A 178 8.35 -10.11 -2.40
N PRO A 179 9.46 -10.87 -2.24
CA PRO A 179 9.97 -11.25 -0.93
C PRO A 179 10.60 -10.10 -0.15
N ILE A 180 11.31 -9.18 -0.82
CA ILE A 180 12.05 -8.08 -0.16
C ILE A 180 11.75 -6.71 -0.78
N GLN A 181 10.87 -6.67 -1.78
CA GLN A 181 10.40 -5.46 -2.42
C GLN A 181 8.92 -5.64 -2.76
N SER A 182 8.11 -4.69 -2.34
CA SER A 182 6.71 -4.58 -2.72
C SER A 182 6.44 -3.12 -3.08
N SER A 183 5.48 -2.88 -3.97
CA SER A 183 5.13 -1.53 -4.37
C SER A 183 3.63 -1.38 -4.59
N VAL A 184 3.18 -0.16 -4.35
CA VAL A 184 1.84 0.31 -4.67
C VAL A 184 2.03 1.42 -5.69
N LYS A 185 1.20 1.40 -6.74
CA LYS A 185 1.19 2.43 -7.77
C LYS A 185 -0.19 3.07 -7.81
N THR A 186 -0.23 4.36 -7.55
CA THR A 186 -1.45 5.17 -7.70
C THR A 186 -1.25 6.17 -8.82
N ILE A 187 -2.22 6.24 -9.73
CA ILE A 187 -2.26 7.19 -10.84
C ILE A 187 -3.50 8.06 -10.68
N TYR A 188 -3.26 9.37 -10.66
CA TYR A 188 -4.30 10.40 -10.62
C TYR A 188 -4.45 11.02 -12.01
N TYR A 189 -5.69 11.20 -12.44
CA TYR A 189 -6.04 11.90 -13.69
C TYR A 189 -6.81 13.16 -13.38
N GLY A 190 -6.60 14.22 -14.18
CA GLY A 190 -7.34 15.47 -14.04
C GLY A 190 -7.14 16.16 -12.69
N TRP A 191 -5.92 16.10 -12.13
CA TRP A 191 -5.63 16.79 -10.87
C TRP A 191 -5.84 18.29 -11.04
N ASN A 192 -6.84 18.81 -10.34
CA ASN A 192 -7.12 20.23 -10.26
C ASN A 192 -6.31 20.84 -9.12
N THR A 193 -5.36 21.71 -9.47
CA THR A 193 -4.48 22.43 -8.53
C THR A 193 -4.95 23.88 -8.27
N GLY A 194 -6.17 24.22 -8.71
CA GLY A 194 -6.67 25.59 -8.75
C GLY A 194 -6.28 26.32 -10.05
N PRO A 195 -6.66 27.61 -10.19
CA PRO A 195 -6.16 28.50 -11.23
C PRO A 195 -4.68 28.89 -11.04
#